data_AF-A0A3N6MYJ0-F1
#
_entry.id   AF-A0A3N6MYJ0-F1
#
_cell.length_a   1.000
_cell.length_b   1.000
_cell.length_c   1.000
_cell.angle_alpha   90.00
_cell.angle_beta   90.00
_cell.angle_gamma   90.00
#
_symmetry.space_group_name_H-M   'P 1'
#
loop_
_entity.id
_entity.type
_entity.pdbx_description
1 polymer ?
#
loop_
_entity_poly.entity_id
_entity_poly.type
_entity_poly.pdbx_seq_one_letter_code
_entity_poly.pdbx_strand_id
1 'polypeptide(L)'
;MDFESERSNVSRPSWTSISIGSVVGFVNVAVVIALYASGGYPALESPTAVAALVATGFVLGFVAAFVSAFTRLVTPLVGLLAVLVGTAYAEVTTPRPEWSQLEGYVIVDGPTYVSSYANAWYVWFSVLLIVGVFEFAIRRGYGVGDRRLRNLPQLPLSGPALVAIVLGVASIVAAGTTLLVLRAGIRPPVASVGVFVVTIAVAAVPLAAVLTRGIVSPVVLFALVPYFLVVEVFAATDSPVHILLFGPYAIVLAIAWVLEGAARSRVRGWDGGRFAVGDGT
;
A
#
# COMPACT_ATOMS: atom_id res chain seq x y z
N MET A 1 33.67 -3.34 25.21
CA MET A 1 32.31 -2.88 24.86
C MET A 1 32.37 -2.51 23.39
N ASP A 2 32.22 -3.52 22.53
CA ASP A 2 32.43 -3.38 21.09
C ASP A 2 31.08 -3.15 20.41
N PHE A 3 30.78 -1.87 20.17
CA PHE A 3 29.60 -1.41 19.43
C PHE A 3 29.71 -1.65 17.90
N GLU A 4 30.71 -2.40 17.43
CA GLU A 4 30.99 -2.55 15.99
C GLU A 4 30.53 -3.86 15.34
N SER A 5 30.04 -4.86 16.09
CA SER A 5 29.77 -6.19 15.51
C SER A 5 28.35 -6.41 14.94
N GLU A 6 27.41 -5.47 15.13
CA GLU A 6 26.03 -5.60 14.62
C GLU A 6 25.75 -4.73 13.39
N ARG A 7 26.74 -4.58 12.49
CA ARG A 7 26.40 -4.25 11.10
C ARG A 7 25.68 -5.47 10.54
N SER A 8 24.36 -5.50 10.71
CA SER A 8 23.48 -6.42 9.98
C SER A 8 23.95 -6.41 8.53
N ASN A 9 24.34 -7.58 8.02
CA ASN A 9 24.76 -7.70 6.63
C ASN A 9 23.53 -7.40 5.76
N VAL A 10 23.29 -6.12 5.49
CA VAL A 10 22.31 -5.67 4.52
C VAL A 10 22.82 -6.20 3.20
N SER A 11 22.24 -7.33 2.78
CA SER A 11 22.61 -7.98 1.54
C SER A 11 22.38 -7.00 0.41
N ARG A 12 23.43 -6.73 -0.35
CA ARG A 12 23.34 -5.78 -1.46
C ARG A 12 22.26 -6.25 -2.45
N PRO A 13 21.45 -5.32 -3.00
CA PRO A 13 20.54 -5.64 -4.08
C PRO A 13 21.23 -6.42 -5.20
N SER A 14 20.65 -7.55 -5.58
CA SER A 14 21.16 -8.32 -6.72
C SER A 14 20.81 -7.60 -8.03
N TRP A 15 21.70 -7.67 -9.02
CA TRP A 15 21.42 -7.17 -10.38
C TRP A 15 20.12 -7.75 -10.93
N THR A 16 19.83 -9.02 -10.64
CA THR A 16 18.59 -9.67 -11.06
C THR A 16 17.35 -8.98 -10.48
N SER A 17 17.35 -8.63 -9.18
CA SER A 17 16.22 -7.92 -8.55
C SER A 17 16.01 -6.54 -9.16
N ILE A 18 17.10 -5.82 -9.45
CA ILE A 18 17.06 -4.51 -10.12
C ILE A 18 16.49 -4.65 -11.53
N SER A 19 16.99 -5.60 -12.32
CA SER A 19 16.53 -5.83 -13.70
C SER A 19 15.06 -6.22 -13.75
N ILE A 20 14.59 -7.11 -12.85
CA ILE A 20 13.16 -7.47 -12.75
C ILE A 20 12.34 -6.22 -12.42
N GLY A 21 12.79 -5.43 -11.44
CA GLY A 21 12.18 -4.15 -11.10
C GLY A 21 12.04 -3.25 -12.33
N SER A 22 13.14 -3.01 -13.05
CA SER A 22 13.17 -2.14 -14.22
C SER A 22 12.24 -2.62 -15.33
N VAL A 23 12.26 -3.91 -15.65
CA VAL A 23 11.38 -4.50 -16.67
C VAL A 23 9.91 -4.28 -16.31
N VAL A 24 9.50 -4.59 -15.09
CA VAL A 24 8.11 -4.41 -14.67
C VAL A 24 7.73 -2.92 -14.59
N GLY A 25 8.64 -2.06 -14.15
CA GLY A 25 8.46 -0.60 -14.20
C GLY A 25 8.16 -0.09 -15.61
N PHE A 26 8.96 -0.49 -16.61
CA PHE A 26 8.71 -0.12 -18.01
C PHE A 26 7.45 -0.74 -18.58
N VAL A 27 7.13 -1.99 -18.24
CA VAL A 27 5.87 -2.63 -18.66
C VAL A 27 4.67 -1.87 -18.11
N ASN A 28 4.68 -1.48 -16.82
CA ASN A 28 3.61 -0.69 -16.23
C ASN A 28 3.44 0.66 -16.97
N VAL A 29 4.53 1.37 -17.24
CA VAL A 29 4.50 2.62 -18.03
C VAL A 29 3.94 2.39 -19.43
N ALA A 30 4.40 1.35 -20.13
CA ALA A 30 3.95 1.05 -21.49
C ALA A 30 2.45 0.76 -21.55
N VAL A 31 1.92 -0.01 -20.58
CA VAL A 31 0.47 -0.28 -20.47
C VAL A 31 -0.29 1.01 -20.19
N VAL A 32 0.16 1.83 -19.23
CA VAL A 32 -0.49 3.12 -18.93
C VAL A 32 -0.52 4.04 -20.14
N ILE A 33 0.61 4.21 -20.84
CA ILE A 33 0.68 5.05 -22.05
C ILE A 33 -0.21 4.50 -23.15
N ALA A 34 -0.23 3.18 -23.37
CA ALA A 34 -1.08 2.56 -24.37
C ALA A 34 -2.57 2.80 -24.08
N LEU A 35 -2.99 2.68 -22.82
CA LEU A 35 -4.35 2.97 -22.40
C LEU A 35 -4.69 4.47 -22.57
N TYR A 36 -3.81 5.38 -22.15
CA TYR A 36 -3.96 6.82 -22.37
C TYR A 36 -4.08 7.16 -23.87
N ALA A 37 -3.27 6.55 -24.72
CA ALA A 37 -3.31 6.77 -26.16
C ALA A 37 -4.64 6.23 -26.75
N SER A 38 -5.10 5.06 -26.28
CA SER A 38 -6.34 4.45 -26.75
C SER A 38 -7.59 5.26 -26.41
N GLY A 39 -7.57 5.97 -25.28
CA GLY A 39 -8.64 6.84 -24.81
C GLY A 39 -8.53 8.30 -25.25
N GLY A 40 -7.50 8.66 -26.03
CA GLY A 40 -7.31 10.04 -26.52
C GLY A 40 -7.06 11.07 -25.41
N TYR A 41 -6.41 10.68 -24.31
CA TYR A 41 -6.22 11.54 -23.15
C TYR A 41 -5.31 12.75 -23.47
N PRO A 42 -5.76 14.00 -23.21
CA PRO A 42 -4.98 15.22 -23.49
C PRO A 42 -3.65 15.31 -22.73
N ALA A 43 -3.49 14.55 -21.65
CA ALA A 43 -2.25 14.48 -20.89
C ALA A 43 -1.03 14.09 -21.76
N LEU A 44 -1.23 13.39 -22.87
CA LEU A 44 -0.15 13.04 -23.80
C LEU A 44 0.33 14.21 -24.66
N GLU A 45 -0.41 15.31 -24.72
CA GLU A 45 -0.05 16.53 -25.46
C GLU A 45 0.97 17.39 -24.69
N SER A 46 1.12 17.16 -23.39
CA SER A 46 2.03 17.90 -22.52
C SER A 46 3.26 17.08 -22.17
N PRO A 47 4.49 17.48 -22.59
CA PRO A 47 5.72 16.77 -22.24
C PRO A 47 5.93 16.61 -20.75
N THR A 48 5.51 17.59 -19.94
CA THR A 48 5.66 17.55 -18.48
C THR A 48 4.71 16.54 -17.85
N ALA A 49 3.47 16.44 -18.34
CA ALA A 49 2.51 15.43 -17.88
C ALA A 49 2.97 14.02 -18.26
N VAL A 50 3.49 13.84 -19.49
CA VAL A 50 4.08 12.57 -19.93
C VAL A 50 5.27 12.18 -19.05
N ALA A 51 6.19 13.11 -18.77
CA ALA A 51 7.34 12.84 -17.91
C ALA A 51 6.91 12.42 -16.49
N ALA A 52 5.90 13.10 -15.93
CA ALA A 52 5.34 12.74 -14.62
C ALA A 52 4.71 11.33 -14.64
N LEU A 53 3.90 11.00 -15.65
CA LEU A 53 3.29 9.67 -15.82
C LEU A 53 4.35 8.56 -15.95
N VAL A 54 5.39 8.79 -16.76
CA VAL A 54 6.49 7.85 -16.92
C VAL A 54 7.22 7.65 -15.59
N ALA A 55 7.55 8.73 -14.88
CA ALA A 55 8.28 8.65 -13.62
C ALA A 55 7.47 7.92 -12.53
N THR A 56 6.22 8.32 -12.30
CA THR A 56 5.37 7.72 -11.25
C THR A 56 4.97 6.29 -11.60
N GLY A 57 4.61 6.03 -12.85
CA GLY A 57 4.31 4.69 -13.35
C GLY A 57 5.52 3.76 -13.24
N PHE A 58 6.71 4.24 -13.60
CA PHE A 58 7.94 3.46 -13.48
C PHE A 58 8.23 3.15 -12.02
N VAL A 59 8.21 4.14 -11.13
CA VAL A 59 8.50 3.97 -9.70
C VAL A 59 7.54 2.96 -9.06
N LEU A 60 6.24 3.05 -9.36
CA LEU A 60 5.26 2.14 -8.81
C LEU A 60 5.50 0.69 -9.25
N GLY A 61 5.72 0.46 -10.54
CA GLY A 61 6.01 -0.87 -11.09
C GLY A 61 7.35 -1.41 -10.61
N PHE A 62 8.38 -0.56 -10.63
CA PHE A 62 9.74 -0.88 -10.21
C PHE A 62 9.77 -1.32 -8.75
N VAL A 63 9.24 -0.52 -7.83
CA VAL A 63 9.34 -0.78 -6.39
C VAL A 63 8.60 -2.06 -6.04
N ALA A 64 7.38 -2.26 -6.55
CA ALA A 64 6.60 -3.47 -6.26
C ALA A 64 7.33 -4.75 -6.71
N ALA A 65 7.86 -4.76 -7.93
CA ALA A 65 8.59 -5.90 -8.48
C ALA A 65 9.96 -6.09 -7.85
N PHE A 66 10.70 -5.00 -7.64
CA PHE A 66 12.00 -5.01 -6.97
C PHE A 66 11.90 -5.56 -5.55
N VAL A 67 10.97 -5.04 -4.74
CA VAL A 67 10.76 -5.51 -3.37
C VAL A 67 10.37 -6.97 -3.38
N SER A 68 9.45 -7.38 -4.26
CA SER A 68 9.03 -8.78 -4.38
C SER A 68 10.19 -9.69 -4.76
N ALA A 69 11.01 -9.31 -5.74
CA ALA A 69 12.18 -10.09 -6.16
C ALA A 69 13.29 -10.13 -5.09
N PHE A 70 13.51 -9.00 -4.39
CA PHE A 70 14.56 -8.86 -3.39
C PHE A 70 14.23 -9.56 -2.07
N THR A 71 12.96 -9.57 -1.67
CA THR A 71 12.50 -10.11 -0.38
C THR A 71 11.77 -11.44 -0.48
N ARG A 72 11.31 -11.81 -1.68
CA ARG A 72 10.40 -12.93 -1.98
C ARG A 72 9.03 -12.81 -1.32
N LEU A 73 8.63 -11.59 -0.98
CA LEU A 73 7.22 -11.25 -0.80
C LEU A 73 6.53 -11.28 -2.16
N VAL A 74 5.28 -11.72 -2.19
CA VAL A 74 4.50 -11.90 -3.43
C VAL A 74 3.41 -10.83 -3.56
N THR A 75 2.89 -10.37 -2.43
CA THR A 75 1.72 -9.48 -2.36
C THR A 75 1.95 -8.12 -3.02
N PRO A 76 3.13 -7.47 -2.94
CA PRO A 76 3.34 -6.21 -3.66
C PRO A 76 3.21 -6.36 -5.18
N LEU A 77 3.82 -7.39 -5.77
CA LEU A 77 3.72 -7.63 -7.22
C LEU A 77 2.30 -8.09 -7.62
N VAL A 78 1.70 -9.00 -6.88
CA VAL A 78 0.32 -9.46 -7.17
C VAL A 78 -0.68 -8.34 -7.03
N GLY A 79 -0.54 -7.49 -6.01
CA GLY A 79 -1.38 -6.31 -5.83
C GLY A 79 -1.24 -5.32 -6.99
N LEU A 80 -0.01 -5.05 -7.44
CA LEU A 80 0.23 -4.20 -8.62
C LEU A 80 -0.48 -4.77 -9.85
N LEU A 81 -0.29 -6.07 -10.12
CA LEU A 81 -0.92 -6.72 -11.27
C LEU A 81 -2.44 -6.70 -11.16
N ALA A 82 -3.01 -6.94 -9.97
CA ALA A 82 -4.44 -6.90 -9.76
C ALA A 82 -5.03 -5.51 -10.07
N VAL A 83 -4.40 -4.44 -9.58
CA VAL A 83 -4.86 -3.07 -9.84
C VAL A 83 -4.65 -2.69 -11.31
N LEU A 84 -3.49 -3.00 -11.90
CA LEU A 84 -3.21 -2.67 -13.30
C LEU A 84 -4.15 -3.41 -14.26
N VAL A 85 -4.34 -4.73 -14.06
CA VAL A 85 -5.24 -5.54 -14.88
C VAL A 85 -6.69 -5.12 -14.67
N GLY A 86 -7.11 -4.84 -13.42
CA GLY A 86 -8.45 -4.33 -13.13
C GLY A 86 -8.71 -2.98 -13.80
N THR A 87 -7.73 -2.08 -13.77
CA THR A 87 -7.79 -0.77 -14.46
C THR A 87 -7.89 -0.96 -15.96
N ALA A 88 -7.00 -1.75 -16.55
CA ALA A 88 -6.99 -2.01 -17.98
C ALA A 88 -8.31 -2.66 -18.44
N TYR A 89 -8.82 -3.63 -17.67
CA TYR A 89 -10.09 -4.27 -17.93
C TYR A 89 -11.25 -3.27 -17.88
N ALA A 90 -11.33 -2.42 -16.84
CA ALA A 90 -12.36 -1.39 -16.75
C ALA A 90 -12.28 -0.44 -17.94
N GLU A 91 -11.10 0.10 -18.24
CA GLU A 91 -10.87 1.05 -19.34
C GLU A 91 -11.31 0.50 -20.71
N VAL A 92 -11.06 -0.78 -21.00
CA VAL A 92 -11.41 -1.39 -22.29
C VAL A 92 -12.85 -1.91 -22.37
N THR A 93 -13.53 -2.09 -21.24
CA THR A 93 -14.90 -2.64 -21.19
C THR A 93 -15.98 -1.59 -20.93
N THR A 94 -15.61 -0.38 -20.55
CA THR A 94 -16.55 0.75 -20.41
C THR A 94 -16.53 1.67 -21.63
N PRO A 95 -17.58 2.48 -21.85
CA PRO A 95 -17.58 3.52 -22.87
C PRO A 95 -16.36 4.44 -22.72
N ARG A 96 -15.77 4.83 -23.85
CA ARG A 96 -14.59 5.71 -23.85
C ARG A 96 -14.97 7.12 -23.37
N PRO A 97 -14.07 7.82 -22.67
CA PRO A 97 -14.30 9.21 -22.31
C PRO A 97 -14.37 10.09 -23.57
N GLU A 98 -15.32 11.00 -23.59
CA GLU A 98 -15.43 12.06 -24.61
C GLU A 98 -14.81 13.34 -24.06
N TRP A 99 -13.92 13.94 -24.83
CA TRP A 99 -13.19 15.15 -24.43
C TRP A 99 -13.78 16.36 -25.14
N SER A 100 -14.20 17.36 -24.39
CA SER A 100 -14.72 18.63 -24.91
C SER A 100 -14.09 19.82 -24.19
N GLN A 101 -14.34 21.03 -24.70
CA GLN A 101 -13.86 22.27 -24.07
C GLN A 101 -15.06 23.17 -23.76
N LEU A 102 -15.14 23.65 -22.51
CA LEU A 102 -16.10 24.65 -22.08
C LEU A 102 -15.34 25.81 -21.42
N GLU A 103 -15.48 27.01 -21.97
CA GLU A 103 -14.82 28.23 -21.47
C GLU A 103 -13.29 28.10 -21.30
N GLY A 104 -12.64 27.28 -22.13
CA GLY A 104 -11.20 27.01 -22.06
C GLY A 104 -10.78 25.95 -21.04
N TYR A 105 -11.72 25.34 -20.34
CA TYR A 105 -11.49 24.18 -19.47
C TYR A 105 -11.80 22.88 -20.22
N VAL A 106 -10.93 21.88 -20.06
CA VAL A 106 -11.17 20.53 -20.57
C VAL A 106 -12.26 19.88 -19.72
N ILE A 107 -13.35 19.49 -20.37
CA ILE A 107 -14.42 18.68 -19.78
C ILE A 107 -14.28 17.26 -20.31
N VAL A 108 -14.55 16.30 -19.42
CA VAL A 108 -14.59 14.88 -19.77
C VAL A 108 -15.97 14.33 -19.44
N ASP A 109 -16.60 13.74 -20.45
CA ASP A 109 -17.84 12.99 -20.29
C ASP A 109 -17.52 11.49 -20.34
N GLY A 110 -17.73 10.81 -19.21
CA GLY A 110 -17.47 9.38 -19.06
C GLY A 110 -16.33 9.02 -18.10
N PRO A 111 -16.11 7.71 -17.87
CA PRO A 111 -15.14 7.24 -16.89
C PRO A 111 -13.69 7.39 -17.38
N THR A 112 -12.76 7.62 -16.44
CA THR A 112 -11.34 7.80 -16.74
C THR A 112 -10.43 6.93 -15.86
N TYR A 113 -10.60 5.60 -15.91
CA TYR A 113 -9.95 4.68 -14.98
C TYR A 113 -8.42 4.72 -15.04
N VAL A 114 -7.82 4.72 -16.22
CA VAL A 114 -6.34 4.79 -16.33
C VAL A 114 -5.80 6.11 -15.78
N SER A 115 -6.54 7.20 -15.93
CA SER A 115 -6.16 8.50 -15.34
C SER A 115 -6.29 8.50 -13.82
N SER A 116 -7.36 7.92 -13.28
CA SER A 116 -7.49 7.70 -11.83
C SER A 116 -6.35 6.86 -11.29
N TYR A 117 -6.02 5.74 -11.95
CA TYR A 117 -4.91 4.87 -11.59
C TYR A 117 -3.57 5.61 -11.55
N ALA A 118 -3.22 6.29 -12.64
CA ALA A 118 -1.92 6.94 -12.77
C ALA A 118 -1.75 8.12 -11.81
N ASN A 119 -2.81 8.91 -11.62
CA ASN A 119 -2.74 10.07 -10.75
C ASN A 119 -2.86 9.73 -9.25
N ALA A 120 -3.42 8.57 -8.90
CA ALA A 120 -3.48 8.06 -7.53
C ALA A 120 -2.33 7.09 -7.21
N TRP A 121 -1.20 7.18 -7.92
CA TRP A 121 -0.04 6.28 -7.74
C TRP A 121 0.44 6.16 -6.28
N TYR A 122 0.33 7.24 -5.49
CA TYR A 122 0.71 7.26 -4.08
C TYR A 122 -0.23 6.41 -3.21
N VAL A 123 -1.49 6.23 -3.59
CA VAL A 123 -2.44 5.32 -2.91
C VAL A 123 -2.01 3.89 -3.16
N TRP A 124 -1.72 3.55 -4.42
CA TRP A 124 -1.22 2.22 -4.79
C TRP A 124 0.08 1.91 -4.08
N PHE A 125 1.03 2.84 -4.09
CA PHE A 125 2.28 2.68 -3.35
C PHE A 125 2.04 2.36 -1.86
N SER A 126 1.18 3.13 -1.20
CA SER A 126 0.80 2.91 0.21
C SER A 126 0.14 1.55 0.45
N VAL A 127 -0.80 1.15 -0.40
CA VAL A 127 -1.49 -0.14 -0.29
C VAL A 127 -0.51 -1.29 -0.48
N LEU A 128 0.33 -1.23 -1.52
CA LEU A 128 1.32 -2.27 -1.82
C LEU A 128 2.36 -2.40 -0.70
N LEU A 129 2.76 -1.28 -0.10
CA LEU A 129 3.66 -1.27 1.05
C LEU A 129 3.03 -1.99 2.25
N ILE A 130 1.83 -1.58 2.68
CA ILE A 130 1.22 -2.12 3.90
C ILE A 130 0.88 -3.60 3.76
N VAL A 131 0.38 -4.05 2.60
CA VAL A 131 0.10 -5.48 2.36
C VAL A 131 1.37 -6.31 2.29
N GLY A 132 2.49 -5.75 1.79
CA GLY A 132 3.80 -6.39 1.84
C GLY A 132 4.28 -6.60 3.27
N VAL A 133 4.08 -5.61 4.15
CA VAL A 133 4.42 -5.71 5.58
C VAL A 133 3.54 -6.73 6.29
N PHE A 134 2.25 -6.80 5.97
CA PHE A 134 1.36 -7.85 6.48
C PHE A 134 1.80 -9.24 6.03
N GLU A 135 2.11 -9.43 4.76
CA GLU A 135 2.63 -10.71 4.26
C GLU A 135 3.92 -11.09 5.02
N PHE A 136 4.85 -10.15 5.18
CA PHE A 136 6.07 -10.38 5.94
C PHE A 136 5.78 -10.85 7.37
N ALA A 137 4.94 -10.11 8.09
CA ALA A 137 4.61 -10.40 9.49
C ALA A 137 3.90 -11.74 9.65
N ILE A 138 2.95 -12.04 8.76
CA ILE A 138 2.20 -13.31 8.77
C ILE A 138 3.14 -14.47 8.41
N ARG A 139 3.93 -14.36 7.35
CA ARG A 139 4.81 -15.46 6.92
C ARG A 139 5.89 -15.77 7.94
N ARG A 140 6.53 -14.76 8.52
CA ARG A 140 7.50 -14.93 9.62
C ARG A 140 6.80 -15.46 10.88
N GLY A 141 5.68 -14.85 11.26
CA GLY A 141 5.03 -15.17 12.52
C GLY A 141 4.38 -16.54 12.59
N TYR A 142 3.95 -17.07 11.43
CA TYR A 142 3.31 -18.38 11.31
C TYR A 142 4.20 -19.43 10.61
N GLY A 143 5.47 -19.11 10.31
CA GLY A 143 6.39 -20.02 9.64
C GLY A 143 6.01 -20.37 8.18
N VAL A 144 5.09 -19.63 7.56
CA VAL A 144 4.56 -19.93 6.21
C VAL A 144 5.60 -19.58 5.14
N GLY A 145 6.29 -20.62 4.67
CA GLY A 145 7.33 -20.46 3.65
C GLY A 145 8.48 -19.56 4.10
N ASP A 146 8.80 -19.59 5.40
CA ASP A 146 9.79 -18.71 6.02
C ASP A 146 11.19 -18.85 5.42
N ARG A 147 11.59 -20.09 5.10
CA ARG A 147 12.85 -20.42 4.40
C ARG A 147 12.98 -19.74 3.03
N ARG A 148 11.88 -19.24 2.46
CA ARG A 148 11.89 -18.51 1.18
C ARG A 148 12.08 -17.01 1.38
N LEU A 149 11.80 -16.44 2.55
CA LEU A 149 11.99 -15.00 2.80
C LEU A 149 13.50 -14.67 2.81
N ARG A 150 13.86 -13.53 2.23
CA ARG A 150 15.24 -13.06 2.12
C ARG A 150 15.32 -11.60 2.49
N ASN A 151 16.48 -11.15 2.99
CA ASN A 151 16.80 -9.73 3.18
C ASN A 151 15.75 -8.97 4.02
N LEU A 152 15.13 -9.68 4.96
CA LEU A 152 14.10 -9.18 5.86
C LEU A 152 14.53 -9.48 7.29
N PRO A 153 14.22 -8.59 8.26
CA PRO A 153 14.57 -8.82 9.65
C PRO A 153 13.89 -10.08 10.19
N GLN A 154 14.48 -10.64 11.25
CA GLN A 154 13.85 -11.70 12.03
C GLN A 154 12.85 -11.08 13.02
N LEU A 155 11.90 -11.89 13.48
CA LEU A 155 10.94 -11.52 14.51
C LEU A 155 11.26 -12.30 15.80
N PRO A 156 11.04 -11.72 17.00
CA PRO A 156 10.48 -10.39 17.24
C PRO A 156 11.43 -9.23 16.92
N LEU A 157 10.87 -8.09 16.52
CA LEU A 157 11.64 -6.85 16.33
C LEU A 157 12.01 -6.23 17.68
N SER A 158 13.12 -5.48 17.72
CA SER A 158 13.40 -4.59 18.86
C SER A 158 12.32 -3.50 18.96
N GLY A 159 12.04 -3.01 20.16
CA GLY A 159 11.04 -1.95 20.38
C GLY A 159 11.21 -0.74 19.45
N PRO A 160 12.43 -0.16 19.33
CA PRO A 160 12.68 0.94 18.40
C PRO A 160 12.44 0.58 16.93
N ALA A 161 12.88 -0.61 16.48
CA ALA A 161 12.68 -1.05 15.11
C ALA A 161 11.19 -1.27 14.78
N LEU A 162 10.44 -1.84 15.72
CA LEU A 162 9.00 -2.00 15.62
C LEU A 162 8.31 -0.63 15.47
N VAL A 163 8.60 0.32 16.36
CA VAL A 163 8.00 1.66 16.32
C VAL A 163 8.34 2.37 15.01
N ALA A 164 9.59 2.28 14.56
CA ALA A 164 10.02 2.85 13.29
C ALA A 164 9.27 2.27 12.08
N ILE A 165 9.10 0.94 12.02
CA ILE A 165 8.37 0.28 10.94
C ILE A 165 6.88 0.64 10.98
N VAL A 166 6.24 0.54 12.14
CA VAL A 166 4.80 0.81 12.30
C VAL A 166 4.49 2.26 11.93
N LEU A 167 5.20 3.23 12.51
CA LEU A 167 4.95 4.64 12.23
C LEU A 167 5.40 5.04 10.83
N GLY A 168 6.51 4.49 10.32
CA GLY A 168 6.98 4.77 8.96
C GLY A 168 5.97 4.35 7.91
N VAL A 169 5.49 3.10 7.99
CA VAL A 169 4.48 2.56 7.06
C VAL A 169 3.15 3.30 7.23
N ALA A 170 2.67 3.49 8.47
CA ALA A 170 1.41 4.19 8.72
C ALA A 170 1.46 5.65 8.23
N SER A 171 2.60 6.33 8.36
CA SER A 171 2.78 7.71 7.89
C SER A 171 2.76 7.79 6.35
N ILE A 172 3.33 6.80 5.65
CA ILE A 172 3.24 6.72 4.18
C ILE A 172 1.79 6.53 3.74
N VAL A 173 1.05 5.62 4.40
CA VAL A 173 -0.37 5.39 4.13
C VAL A 173 -1.19 6.67 4.39
N ALA A 174 -0.90 7.36 5.49
CA ALA A 174 -1.53 8.63 5.84
C ALA A 174 -1.21 9.74 4.85
N ALA A 175 0.04 9.87 4.40
CA ALA A 175 0.43 10.84 3.39
C ALA A 175 -0.30 10.58 2.07
N GLY A 176 -0.31 9.33 1.59
CA GLY A 176 -1.03 8.95 0.37
C GLY A 176 -2.54 9.22 0.46
N THR A 177 -3.16 8.86 1.58
CA THR A 177 -4.60 9.10 1.79
C THR A 177 -4.91 10.59 1.90
N THR A 178 -4.04 11.37 2.55
CA THR A 178 -4.21 12.83 2.65
C THR A 178 -4.05 13.51 1.30
N LEU A 179 -3.10 13.07 0.47
CA LEU A 179 -2.94 13.57 -0.90
C LEU A 179 -4.18 13.26 -1.76
N LEU A 180 -4.78 12.06 -1.60
CA LEU A 180 -6.03 11.69 -2.27
C LEU A 180 -7.13 12.69 -1.93
N VAL A 181 -7.31 12.94 -0.65
CA VAL A 181 -8.33 13.85 -0.11
C VAL A 181 -8.12 15.31 -0.52
N LEU A 182 -6.88 15.78 -0.50
CA LEU A 182 -6.54 17.14 -0.94
C LEU A 182 -6.84 17.31 -2.43
N ARG A 183 -6.57 16.28 -3.23
CA ARG A 183 -6.85 16.28 -4.66
C ARG A 183 -8.35 16.25 -4.97
N ALA A 184 -9.14 15.59 -4.13
CA ALA A 184 -10.60 15.64 -4.17
C ALA A 184 -11.19 16.99 -3.69
N GLY A 185 -10.36 17.94 -3.27
CA GLY A 185 -10.78 19.33 -3.04
C GLY A 185 -11.26 19.66 -1.62
N ILE A 186 -10.91 18.86 -0.60
CA ILE A 186 -11.28 19.19 0.79
C ILE A 186 -10.75 20.56 1.22
N ARG A 187 -11.68 21.40 1.69
CA ARG A 187 -11.44 22.66 2.40
C ARG A 187 -12.27 22.65 3.69
N PRO A 188 -11.74 23.08 4.85
CA PRO A 188 -10.46 23.76 5.07
C PRO A 188 -9.25 22.81 5.28
N PRO A 189 -8.01 23.30 5.15
CA PRO A 189 -6.78 22.53 5.37
C PRO A 189 -6.68 21.82 6.73
N VAL A 190 -7.40 22.28 7.74
CA VAL A 190 -7.43 21.62 9.06
C VAL A 190 -8.00 20.20 8.97
N ALA A 191 -8.92 19.94 8.02
CA ALA A 191 -9.47 18.62 7.81
C ALA A 191 -8.43 17.61 7.29
N SER A 192 -7.41 18.06 6.54
CA SER A 192 -6.35 17.17 6.04
C SER A 192 -5.44 16.68 7.17
N VAL A 193 -5.22 17.49 8.21
CA VAL A 193 -4.54 17.07 9.44
C VAL A 193 -5.33 15.98 10.15
N GLY A 194 -6.66 16.15 10.25
CA GLY A 194 -7.55 15.14 10.81
C GLY A 194 -7.45 13.81 10.06
N VAL A 195 -7.54 13.85 8.72
CA VAL A 195 -7.38 12.69 7.83
C VAL A 195 -6.04 12.00 8.05
N PHE A 196 -4.95 12.76 8.12
CA PHE A 196 -3.62 12.23 8.34
C PHE A 196 -3.54 11.45 9.66
N VAL A 197 -4.02 12.05 10.76
CA VAL A 197 -4.00 11.44 12.09
C VAL A 197 -4.85 10.17 12.16
N VAL A 198 -6.09 10.21 11.66
CA VAL A 198 -6.96 9.03 11.70
C VAL A 198 -6.43 7.90 10.80
N THR A 199 -5.78 8.25 9.68
CA THR A 199 -5.18 7.26 8.79
C THR A 199 -3.93 6.62 9.41
N ILE A 200 -3.12 7.39 10.15
CA ILE A 200 -2.04 6.80 10.95
C ILE A 200 -2.62 5.78 11.92
N ALA A 201 -3.66 6.16 12.67
CA ALA A 201 -4.25 5.29 13.68
C ALA A 201 -4.78 3.98 13.06
N VAL A 202 -5.56 4.08 11.99
CA VAL A 202 -6.18 2.89 11.36
C VAL A 202 -5.15 1.95 10.74
N ALA A 203 -4.02 2.47 10.25
CA ALA A 203 -2.92 1.65 9.71
C ALA A 203 -2.00 1.09 10.80
N ALA A 204 -1.69 1.89 11.83
CA ALA A 204 -0.74 1.51 12.88
C ALA A 204 -1.26 0.39 13.77
N VAL A 205 -2.56 0.36 14.09
CA VAL A 205 -3.17 -0.66 14.94
C VAL A 205 -2.97 -2.09 14.42
N PRO A 206 -3.38 -2.45 13.18
CA PRO A 206 -3.18 -3.80 12.65
C PRO A 206 -1.71 -4.13 12.43
N LEU A 207 -0.88 -3.15 12.03
CA LEU A 207 0.57 -3.32 11.91
C LEU A 207 1.21 -3.70 13.25
N ALA A 208 0.90 -2.94 14.30
CA ALA A 208 1.40 -3.22 15.65
C ALA A 208 0.90 -4.58 16.15
N ALA A 209 -0.39 -4.90 15.95
CA ALA A 209 -0.97 -6.16 16.38
C ALA A 209 -0.26 -7.38 15.76
N VAL A 210 -0.04 -7.36 14.44
CA VAL A 210 0.60 -8.48 13.74
C VAL A 210 2.11 -8.53 13.99
N LEU A 211 2.81 -7.39 14.04
CA LEU A 211 4.27 -7.34 14.22
C LEU A 211 4.72 -7.55 15.67
N THR A 212 3.85 -7.35 16.67
CA THR A 212 4.19 -7.62 18.08
C THR A 212 3.82 -9.02 18.51
N ARG A 213 2.64 -9.49 18.06
CA ARG A 213 1.95 -10.64 18.65
C ARG A 213 1.43 -11.64 17.62
N GLY A 214 1.69 -11.40 16.34
CA GLY A 214 1.15 -12.23 15.26
C GLY A 214 -0.38 -12.25 15.25
N ILE A 215 -1.06 -11.24 15.77
CA ILE A 215 -2.53 -11.17 15.84
C ILE A 215 -3.07 -10.72 14.48
N VAL A 216 -4.04 -11.47 13.92
CA VAL A 216 -4.41 -11.37 12.50
C VAL A 216 -5.81 -10.79 12.27
N SER A 217 -6.73 -10.88 13.24
CA SER A 217 -8.09 -10.35 13.08
C SER A 217 -8.12 -8.85 12.73
N PRO A 218 -7.30 -7.97 13.35
CA PRO A 218 -7.21 -6.58 12.93
C PRO A 218 -6.74 -6.42 11.48
N VAL A 219 -5.85 -7.29 10.99
CA VAL A 219 -5.37 -7.26 9.60
C VAL A 219 -6.48 -7.66 8.63
N VAL A 220 -7.27 -8.69 8.97
CA VAL A 220 -8.42 -9.13 8.16
C VAL A 220 -9.47 -8.02 8.07
N LEU A 221 -9.83 -7.43 9.20
CA LEU A 221 -10.76 -6.30 9.24
C LEU A 221 -10.19 -5.08 8.52
N PHE A 222 -8.88 -4.84 8.62
CA PHE A 222 -8.22 -3.74 7.91
C PHE A 222 -8.38 -3.83 6.39
N ALA A 223 -8.66 -5.00 5.79
CA ALA A 223 -8.90 -5.13 4.35
C ALA A 223 -10.03 -4.22 3.82
N LEU A 224 -10.95 -3.76 4.68
CA LEU A 224 -11.94 -2.75 4.31
C LEU A 224 -11.32 -1.39 3.98
N VAL A 225 -10.20 -1.00 4.60
CA VAL A 225 -9.52 0.28 4.35
C VAL A 225 -8.99 0.39 2.92
N PRO A 226 -8.14 -0.53 2.39
CA PRO A 226 -7.71 -0.46 1.01
C PRO A 226 -8.88 -0.64 0.03
N TYR A 227 -9.94 -1.37 0.39
CA TYR A 227 -11.16 -1.42 -0.41
C TYR A 227 -11.80 -0.02 -0.56
N PHE A 228 -12.01 0.71 0.53
CA PHE A 228 -12.55 2.07 0.48
C PHE A 228 -11.61 3.03 -0.28
N LEU A 229 -10.29 2.89 -0.14
CA LEU A 229 -9.35 3.69 -0.92
C LEU A 229 -9.43 3.40 -2.43
N VAL A 230 -9.61 2.14 -2.83
CA VAL A 230 -9.82 1.76 -4.24
C VAL A 230 -11.11 2.38 -4.78
N VAL A 231 -12.20 2.30 -4.00
CA VAL A 231 -13.49 2.93 -4.34
C VAL A 231 -13.32 4.45 -4.49
N GLU A 232 -12.60 5.09 -3.57
CA GLU A 232 -12.33 6.52 -3.64
C GLU A 232 -11.57 6.91 -4.92
N VAL A 233 -10.59 6.11 -5.33
CA VAL A 233 -9.80 6.39 -6.54
C VAL A 233 -10.64 6.28 -7.82
N PHE A 234 -11.56 5.31 -7.90
CA PHE A 234 -12.25 5.00 -9.16
C PHE A 234 -13.71 5.44 -9.24
N ALA A 235 -14.40 5.64 -8.12
CA ALA A 235 -15.85 5.81 -8.09
C ALA A 235 -16.33 7.04 -7.31
N ALA A 236 -15.52 7.58 -6.40
CA ALA A 236 -15.95 8.74 -5.62
C ALA A 236 -15.86 10.02 -6.45
N THR A 237 -17.02 10.56 -6.81
CA THR A 237 -17.20 11.95 -7.27
C THR A 237 -17.54 12.89 -6.12
N ASP A 238 -17.92 12.34 -4.96
CA ASP A 238 -18.38 13.07 -3.78
C ASP A 238 -17.29 13.19 -2.71
N SER A 239 -17.47 14.17 -1.82
CA SER A 239 -16.52 14.55 -0.77
C SER A 239 -16.01 13.34 0.06
N PRO A 240 -14.69 13.19 0.27
CA PRO A 240 -14.09 12.06 0.98
C PRO A 240 -14.28 12.10 2.51
N VAL A 241 -15.39 12.66 3.00
CA VAL A 241 -15.71 12.80 4.43
C VAL A 241 -15.73 11.44 5.13
N HIS A 242 -16.09 10.36 4.42
CA HIS A 242 -16.11 9.02 4.99
C HIS A 242 -14.71 8.50 5.38
N ILE A 243 -13.62 9.08 4.87
CA ILE A 243 -12.25 8.78 5.33
C ILE A 243 -12.05 9.19 6.79
N LEU A 244 -12.81 10.17 7.31
CA LEU A 244 -12.80 10.50 8.74
C LEU A 244 -13.33 9.35 9.61
N LEU A 245 -14.12 8.43 9.05
CA LEU A 245 -14.58 7.22 9.75
C LEU A 245 -13.43 6.24 10.04
N PHE A 246 -12.24 6.43 9.45
CA PHE A 246 -11.05 5.66 9.81
C PHE A 246 -10.69 5.83 11.29
N GLY A 247 -11.00 6.97 11.91
CA GLY A 247 -10.74 7.21 13.34
C GLY A 247 -11.53 6.26 14.24
N PRO A 248 -12.88 6.30 14.20
CA PRO A 248 -13.73 5.31 14.85
C PRO A 248 -13.38 3.86 14.46
N TYR A 249 -13.04 3.62 13.20
CA TYR A 249 -12.67 2.28 12.75
C TYR A 249 -11.38 1.77 13.39
N ALA A 250 -10.38 2.63 13.62
CA ALA A 250 -9.16 2.26 14.35
C ALA A 250 -9.47 1.73 15.77
N ILE A 251 -10.51 2.26 16.42
CA ILE A 251 -10.98 1.77 17.73
C ILE A 251 -11.55 0.35 17.58
N VAL A 252 -12.34 0.09 16.53
CA VAL A 252 -12.85 -1.27 16.24
C VAL A 252 -11.71 -2.25 16.02
N LEU A 253 -10.67 -1.86 15.27
CA LEU A 253 -9.47 -2.69 15.06
C LEU A 253 -8.72 -2.95 16.37
N ALA A 254 -8.63 -1.95 17.26
CA ALA A 254 -8.00 -2.10 18.56
C ALA A 254 -8.80 -3.04 19.49
N ILE A 255 -10.14 -2.97 19.45
CA ILE A 255 -11.01 -3.91 20.17
C ILE A 255 -10.80 -5.32 19.64
N ALA A 256 -10.77 -5.52 18.31
CA ALA A 256 -10.50 -6.82 17.71
C ALA A 256 -9.14 -7.39 18.13
N TRP A 257 -8.11 -6.54 18.23
CA TRP A 257 -6.80 -6.93 18.76
C TRP A 257 -6.92 -7.43 20.20
N VAL A 258 -7.54 -6.66 21.08
CA VAL A 258 -7.68 -7.03 22.50
C VAL A 258 -8.47 -8.33 22.66
N LEU A 259 -9.57 -8.49 21.92
CA LEU A 259 -10.41 -9.69 21.96
C LEU A 259 -9.67 -10.93 21.50
N GLU A 260 -8.96 -10.87 20.37
CA GLU A 260 -8.16 -12.01 19.89
C GLU A 260 -7.01 -12.32 20.87
N GLY A 261 -6.36 -11.30 21.42
CA GLY A 261 -5.33 -11.47 22.43
C GLY A 261 -5.86 -12.15 23.70
N ALA A 262 -7.03 -11.76 24.17
CA ALA A 262 -7.70 -12.36 25.34
C ALA A 262 -8.18 -13.78 25.07
N ALA A 263 -8.63 -14.09 23.85
CA ALA A 263 -9.00 -15.45 23.46
C ALA A 263 -7.76 -16.36 23.42
N ARG A 264 -6.67 -15.91 22.80
CA ARG A 264 -5.41 -16.68 22.69
C ARG A 264 -4.76 -16.93 24.05
N SER A 265 -4.83 -15.98 24.98
CA SER A 265 -4.26 -16.16 26.32
C SER A 265 -4.98 -17.23 27.14
N ARG A 266 -6.29 -17.46 26.88
CA ARG A 266 -7.09 -18.49 27.56
C ARG A 266 -6.82 -19.90 27.06
N VAL A 267 -6.47 -20.06 25.78
CA VAL A 267 -6.36 -21.37 25.12
C VAL A 267 -5.02 -22.07 25.39
N ARG A 268 -4.06 -21.45 26.11
CA ARG A 268 -2.76 -22.02 26.55
C ARG A 268 -1.87 -22.66 25.45
N GLY A 269 -2.29 -22.71 24.18
CA GLY A 269 -1.61 -23.45 23.12
C GLY A 269 -0.67 -22.64 22.23
N TRP A 270 -0.43 -21.36 22.53
CA TRP A 270 0.49 -20.51 21.76
C TRP A 270 0.93 -19.28 22.57
N ASP A 271 1.73 -19.49 23.63
CA ASP A 271 2.41 -18.45 24.45
C ASP A 271 1.83 -17.03 24.40
N GLY A 272 0.55 -16.87 24.76
CA GLY A 272 -0.12 -15.58 24.84
C GLY A 272 -0.14 -14.72 23.57
N GLY A 273 0.03 -15.32 22.38
CA GLY A 273 0.17 -14.59 21.12
C GLY A 273 1.53 -13.95 20.95
N ARG A 274 2.63 -14.71 21.14
CA ARG A 274 3.98 -14.31 20.72
C ARG A 274 4.41 -15.18 19.54
N PHE A 275 5.33 -14.66 18.72
CA PHE A 275 5.89 -15.45 17.61
C PHE A 275 6.50 -16.73 18.13
N ALA A 276 6.35 -17.82 17.38
CA ALA A 276 6.96 -19.11 17.68
C ALA A 276 8.48 -19.02 17.49
N VAL A 277 9.19 -18.36 18.41
CA VAL A 277 10.61 -18.64 18.62
C VAL A 277 10.63 -19.85 19.53
N GLY A 278 10.83 -21.01 18.91
CA GLY A 278 11.03 -22.26 19.61
C GLY A 278 12.26 -22.18 20.51
N ASP A 279 12.14 -22.90 21.62
CA ASP A 279 13.24 -23.24 22.51
C ASP A 279 14.46 -23.69 21.70
N GLY A 280 15.54 -22.95 21.88
CA GLY A 280 16.86 -23.24 21.36
C GLY A 280 17.88 -23.05 22.47
N THR A 281 17.77 -23.88 23.50
CA THR A 281 18.92 -24.40 24.23
C THR A 281 19.84 -25.15 23.28
#